data_AF-E5DKD4-F1
#
_entry.id   AF-E5DKD4-F1
#
_cell.length_a   1.000
_cell.length_b   1.000
_cell.length_c   1.000
_cell.angle_alpha   90.00
_cell.angle_beta   90.00
_cell.angle_gamma   90.00
#
_symmetry.space_group_name_H-M   'P 1'
#
loop_
_entity.id
_entity.type
_entity.pdbx_description
1 polymer ?
#
loop_
_entity_poly.entity_id
_entity_poly.type
_entity_poly.pdbx_seq_one_letter_code
_entity_poly.pdbx_strand_id
1 'polypeptide(L)'
;AGEMVEFASGVKGIALNLENENVGIVVFGSDTAIKEGDLVKRTGSIVDVPAGKAMLGRVVDGLGVPIDGRGALSDHERRRVEVKAPGIIERKSVHEPMQTGLKAVDSLVPIGRGQRELIIGDRQTGKTAIAIDTILNQKQMNSRSTSESETLYCVYVAIGQKRSTVAQLVQILSEGNALEYSILVAATASDPAPLQFLAPYSGCAMGEYFRDNGMHALIIYDDLSKQAVAYRQMSLLLRRPPGREAFPGDVFYLHSRLLERAAKRSDQTGAGSLTALPVIETQAGDVSAYIPTNVIPITDGQICLETELFYRGIRPAINVGLSVSRVGSAAQLKIMKQVCGSSKLELAQ
;
A
#
# COMPACT_ATOMS: atom_id res chain seq x y z
N ALA A 1 21.43 2.18 -13.15
CA ALA A 1 20.85 1.38 -12.07
C ALA A 1 19.33 1.45 -12.17
N GLY A 2 18.60 0.39 -11.83
CA GLY A 2 17.13 0.30 -11.90
C GLY A 2 16.56 -0.23 -13.23
N GLU A 3 17.40 -0.71 -14.14
CA GLU A 3 16.97 -1.30 -15.40
C GLU A 3 16.45 -2.73 -15.18
N MET A 4 15.37 -3.09 -15.89
CA MET A 4 14.88 -4.46 -15.96
C MET A 4 15.77 -5.29 -16.89
N VAL A 5 16.08 -6.50 -16.48
CA VAL A 5 16.87 -7.47 -17.26
C VAL A 5 16.12 -8.79 -17.35
N GLU A 6 16.41 -9.56 -18.38
CA GLU A 6 15.81 -10.86 -18.63
C GLU A 6 16.91 -11.92 -18.80
N PHE A 7 16.84 -12.97 -17.99
CA PHE A 7 17.72 -14.13 -18.08
C PHE A 7 17.27 -15.02 -19.24
N ALA A 8 18.16 -15.86 -19.78
CA ALA A 8 17.84 -16.81 -20.85
C ALA A 8 16.66 -17.74 -20.51
N SER A 9 16.41 -18.00 -19.23
CA SER A 9 15.26 -18.77 -18.71
C SER A 9 13.93 -18.01 -18.75
N GLY A 10 13.91 -16.74 -19.16
CA GLY A 10 12.75 -15.84 -19.11
C GLY A 10 12.50 -15.22 -17.73
N VAL A 11 13.31 -15.57 -16.73
CA VAL A 11 13.25 -14.94 -15.40
C VAL A 11 13.66 -13.48 -15.53
N LYS A 12 12.89 -12.59 -14.89
CA LYS A 12 13.18 -11.16 -14.85
C LYS A 12 13.99 -10.78 -13.62
N GLY A 13 14.78 -9.73 -13.72
CA GLY A 13 15.52 -9.15 -12.61
C GLY A 13 15.70 -7.64 -12.74
N ILE A 14 16.19 -7.00 -11.67
CA ILE A 14 16.53 -5.58 -11.66
C ILE A 14 18.02 -5.41 -11.39
N ALA A 15 18.69 -4.60 -12.22
CA ALA A 15 20.08 -4.23 -12.01
C ALA A 15 20.17 -3.15 -10.91
N LEU A 16 20.64 -3.51 -9.71
CA LEU A 16 20.73 -2.58 -8.57
C LEU A 16 22.13 -1.99 -8.40
N ASN A 17 23.16 -2.83 -8.26
CA ASN A 17 24.53 -2.38 -8.07
C ASN A 17 25.27 -2.43 -9.41
N LEU A 18 25.86 -1.32 -9.83
CA LEU A 18 26.73 -1.25 -10.99
C LEU A 18 28.16 -1.09 -10.48
N GLU A 19 28.96 -2.14 -10.59
CA GLU A 19 30.38 -2.13 -10.25
C GLU A 19 31.22 -2.02 -11.52
N ASN A 20 32.53 -1.79 -11.38
CA ASN A 20 33.41 -1.63 -12.53
C ASN A 20 33.49 -2.90 -13.39
N GLU A 21 33.38 -4.07 -12.77
CA GLU A 21 33.61 -5.37 -13.41
C GLU A 21 32.36 -6.27 -13.45
N ASN A 22 31.31 -5.93 -12.69
CA ASN A 22 30.11 -6.75 -12.59
C ASN A 22 28.86 -5.90 -12.32
N VAL A 23 27.69 -6.52 -12.48
CA VAL A 23 26.39 -5.92 -12.16
C VAL A 23 25.64 -6.83 -11.20
N GLY A 24 25.30 -6.30 -10.03
CA GLY A 24 24.46 -6.97 -9.05
C GLY A 24 22.99 -6.93 -9.48
N ILE A 25 22.46 -8.08 -9.89
CA ILE A 25 21.07 -8.24 -10.34
C ILE A 25 20.27 -8.93 -9.26
N VAL A 26 19.13 -8.34 -8.91
CA VAL A 26 18.17 -8.94 -8.01
C VAL A 26 17.07 -9.63 -8.83
N VAL A 27 16.84 -10.91 -8.55
CA VAL A 27 15.99 -11.81 -9.36
C VAL A 27 14.54 -11.79 -8.84
N PHE A 28 13.56 -11.63 -9.74
CA PHE A 28 12.13 -11.60 -9.41
C PHE A 28 11.42 -12.95 -9.53
N GLY A 29 12.14 -14.01 -9.90
CA GLY A 29 11.60 -15.36 -10.03
C GLY A 29 12.47 -16.40 -9.31
N SER A 30 12.35 -17.65 -9.75
CA SER A 30 13.15 -18.75 -9.21
C SER A 30 14.61 -18.60 -9.62
N ASP A 31 15.51 -18.50 -8.64
CA ASP A 31 16.96 -18.45 -8.84
C ASP A 31 17.54 -19.81 -9.25
N THR A 32 16.87 -20.91 -8.90
CA THR A 32 17.25 -22.28 -9.30
C THR A 32 17.28 -22.53 -10.81
N ALA A 33 16.61 -21.67 -11.59
CA ALA A 33 16.59 -21.74 -13.05
C ALA A 33 17.74 -20.95 -13.72
N ILE A 34 18.60 -20.31 -12.92
CA ILE A 34 19.72 -19.48 -13.39
C ILE A 34 21.03 -20.21 -13.11
N LYS A 35 21.91 -20.26 -14.09
CA LYS A 35 23.24 -20.86 -13.98
C LYS A 35 24.34 -19.88 -14.38
N GLU A 36 25.54 -20.13 -13.86
CA GLU A 36 26.73 -19.40 -14.29
C GLU A 36 26.95 -19.58 -15.80
N GLY A 37 27.24 -18.47 -16.48
CA GLY A 37 27.38 -18.43 -17.94
C GLY A 37 26.09 -18.16 -18.71
N ASP A 38 24.93 -18.12 -18.06
CA ASP A 38 23.66 -17.77 -18.71
C ASP A 38 23.69 -16.34 -19.28
N LEU A 39 23.14 -16.19 -20.48
CA LEU A 39 22.98 -14.89 -21.12
C LEU A 39 21.92 -14.06 -20.38
N VAL A 40 22.28 -12.82 -20.05
CA VAL A 40 21.37 -11.82 -19.49
C VAL A 40 21.19 -10.70 -20.52
N LYS A 41 19.93 -10.45 -20.88
CA LYS A 41 19.55 -9.43 -21.85
C LYS A 41 19.03 -8.18 -21.14
N ARG A 42 19.47 -7.04 -21.62
CA ARG A 42 18.93 -5.73 -21.26
C ARG A 42 17.56 -5.56 -21.91
N THR A 43 16.59 -5.08 -21.14
CA THR A 43 15.27 -4.72 -21.70
C THR A 43 15.22 -3.27 -22.20
N GLY A 44 16.18 -2.43 -21.78
CA GLY A 44 16.20 -1.01 -22.14
C GLY A 44 15.16 -0.15 -21.40
N SER A 45 14.37 -0.75 -20.49
CA SER A 45 13.38 -0.04 -19.68
C SER A 45 13.72 -0.09 -18.18
N ILE A 46 13.46 1.02 -17.50
CA ILE A 46 13.38 1.05 -16.04
C ILE A 46 12.14 0.25 -15.63
N VAL A 47 12.18 -0.38 -14.45
CA VAL A 47 11.07 -1.18 -13.94
C VAL A 47 9.74 -0.43 -14.01
N ASP A 48 8.80 -1.01 -14.76
CA ASP A 48 7.47 -0.51 -15.00
C ASP A 48 6.43 -1.63 -14.90
N VAL A 49 5.18 -1.26 -14.65
CA VAL A 49 4.04 -2.18 -14.49
C VAL A 49 2.85 -1.69 -15.31
N PRO A 50 1.95 -2.61 -15.72
CA PRO A 50 0.67 -2.22 -16.29
C PRO A 50 -0.15 -1.41 -15.28
N ALA A 51 -0.78 -0.34 -15.75
CA ALA A 51 -1.69 0.50 -15.01
C ALA A 51 -2.86 0.90 -15.92
N GLY A 52 -4.02 1.20 -15.31
CA GLY A 52 -5.24 1.53 -16.04
C GLY A 52 -6.46 0.81 -15.50
N LYS A 53 -7.64 1.16 -16.04
CA LYS A 53 -8.90 0.52 -15.65
C LYS A 53 -8.97 -0.96 -16.00
N ALA A 54 -8.20 -1.42 -16.99
CA ALA A 54 -8.09 -2.85 -17.32
C ALA A 54 -7.56 -3.71 -16.16
N MET A 55 -6.93 -3.10 -15.15
CA MET A 55 -6.46 -3.77 -13.94
C MET A 55 -7.58 -4.04 -12.94
N LEU A 56 -8.73 -3.35 -13.05
CA LEU A 56 -9.85 -3.51 -12.12
C LEU A 56 -10.42 -4.93 -12.19
N GLY A 57 -10.69 -5.53 -11.03
CA GLY A 57 -11.16 -6.91 -10.90
C GLY A 57 -10.09 -7.97 -11.12
N ARG A 58 -8.82 -7.57 -11.27
CA ARG A 58 -7.70 -8.47 -11.53
C ARG A 58 -6.86 -8.70 -10.28
N VAL A 59 -6.28 -9.90 -10.19
CA VAL A 59 -5.22 -10.22 -9.23
C VAL A 59 -3.91 -10.39 -9.99
N VAL A 60 -2.91 -9.61 -9.62
CA VAL A 60 -1.60 -9.56 -10.29
C VAL A 60 -0.46 -9.77 -9.28
N ASP A 61 0.69 -10.20 -9.77
CA ASP A 61 1.92 -10.31 -8.96
C ASP A 61 2.62 -8.96 -8.77
N GLY A 62 3.79 -8.97 -8.11
CA GLY A 62 4.61 -7.77 -7.90
C GLY A 62 5.13 -7.08 -9.17
N LEU A 63 5.07 -7.72 -10.34
CA LEU A 63 5.42 -7.16 -11.65
C LEU A 63 4.18 -6.79 -12.49
N GLY A 64 2.97 -6.94 -11.93
CA GLY A 64 1.71 -6.68 -12.62
C GLY A 64 1.30 -7.79 -13.60
N VAL A 65 1.90 -8.98 -13.51
CA VAL A 65 1.48 -10.15 -14.30
C VAL A 65 0.23 -10.76 -13.67
N PRO A 66 -0.84 -11.01 -14.43
CA PRO A 66 -2.04 -11.64 -13.89
C PRO A 66 -1.81 -13.06 -13.37
N ILE A 67 -2.30 -13.32 -12.16
CA ILE A 67 -2.22 -14.62 -11.47
C ILE A 67 -3.60 -15.17 -11.09
N ASP A 68 -4.67 -14.56 -11.60
CA ASP A 68 -6.07 -14.94 -11.36
C ASP A 68 -6.62 -15.97 -12.35
N GLY A 69 -5.83 -16.40 -13.34
CA GLY A 69 -6.26 -17.34 -14.37
C GLY A 69 -7.26 -16.77 -15.39
N ARG A 70 -7.51 -15.44 -15.38
CA ARG A 70 -8.47 -14.75 -16.28
C ARG A 70 -7.84 -14.25 -17.58
N GLY A 71 -6.71 -14.85 -18.00
CA GLY A 71 -5.98 -14.47 -19.21
C GLY A 71 -5.16 -13.17 -19.08
N ALA A 72 -4.55 -12.74 -20.18
CA ALA A 72 -3.72 -11.54 -20.22
C ALA A 72 -4.54 -10.24 -20.05
N LEU A 73 -3.88 -9.14 -19.71
CA LEU A 73 -4.47 -7.81 -19.67
C LEU A 73 -4.48 -7.22 -21.09
N SER A 74 -5.63 -6.72 -21.54
CA SER A 74 -5.77 -5.87 -22.74
C SER A 74 -5.90 -4.41 -22.32
N ASP A 75 -5.50 -3.47 -23.17
CA ASP A 75 -5.77 -2.03 -23.01
C ASP A 75 -5.27 -1.43 -21.68
N HIS A 76 -3.95 -1.53 -21.45
CA HIS A 76 -3.29 -0.94 -20.30
C HIS A 76 -2.12 -0.06 -20.76
N GLU A 77 -1.82 0.99 -20.00
CA GLU A 77 -0.58 1.72 -20.14
C GLU A 77 0.49 1.15 -19.22
N ARG A 78 1.76 1.46 -19.49
CA ARG A 78 2.87 1.08 -18.59
C ARG A 78 3.33 2.30 -17.81
N ARG A 79 3.46 2.16 -16.50
CA ARG A 79 3.98 3.20 -15.60
C ARG A 79 5.18 2.70 -14.84
N ARG A 80 6.19 3.55 -14.71
CA ARG A 80 7.36 3.27 -13.87
C ARG A 80 6.93 3.11 -12.42
N VAL A 81 7.46 2.11 -11.74
CA VAL A 81 7.14 1.84 -10.33
C VAL A 81 7.80 2.84 -9.38
N GLU A 82 8.95 3.40 -9.79
CA GLU A 82 9.65 4.46 -9.07
C GLU A 82 9.50 5.79 -9.80
N VAL A 83 8.66 6.65 -9.24
CA VAL A 83 8.46 8.03 -9.69
C VAL A 83 8.59 8.96 -8.49
N LYS A 84 9.00 10.20 -8.75
CA LYS A 84 9.06 11.22 -7.72
C LYS A 84 7.64 11.60 -7.30
N ALA A 85 7.42 11.71 -5.99
CA ALA A 85 6.14 12.16 -5.45
C ALA A 85 5.77 13.58 -5.91
N PRO A 86 4.46 13.92 -5.97
CA PRO A 86 3.97 15.27 -6.20
C PRO A 86 4.70 16.34 -5.37
N GLY A 87 5.14 17.41 -6.03
CA GLY A 87 5.74 18.56 -5.36
C GLY A 87 4.72 19.38 -4.56
N ILE A 88 5.19 20.33 -3.74
CA ILE A 88 4.33 21.12 -2.84
C ILE A 88 3.23 21.88 -3.60
N ILE A 89 3.56 22.54 -4.72
CA ILE A 89 2.64 23.35 -5.52
C ILE A 89 1.57 22.48 -6.22
N GLU A 90 1.87 21.21 -6.45
CA GLU A 90 0.96 20.28 -7.12
C GLU A 90 -0.05 19.64 -6.16
N ARG A 91 0.01 19.96 -4.86
CA ARG A 91 -0.87 19.43 -3.83
C ARG A 91 -1.93 20.45 -3.43
N LYS A 92 -3.03 19.94 -2.88
CA LYS A 92 -4.08 20.72 -2.22
C LYS A 92 -4.38 20.11 -0.86
N SER A 93 -4.84 20.92 0.09
CA SER A 93 -5.25 20.45 1.40
C SER A 93 -6.31 19.34 1.30
N VAL A 94 -6.18 18.33 2.13
CA VAL A 94 -7.19 17.26 2.28
C VAL A 94 -8.44 17.88 2.92
N HIS A 95 -9.58 17.77 2.23
CA HIS A 95 -10.84 18.41 2.63
C HIS A 95 -12.08 17.57 2.32
N GLU A 96 -11.91 16.39 1.75
CA GLU A 96 -13.00 15.47 1.38
C GLU A 96 -12.84 14.18 2.19
N PRO A 97 -13.93 13.64 2.76
CA PRO A 97 -13.86 12.41 3.54
C PRO A 97 -13.57 11.18 2.66
N MET A 98 -12.79 10.26 3.18
CA MET A 98 -12.69 8.86 2.73
C MET A 98 -13.35 8.01 3.81
N GLN A 99 -14.62 7.67 3.60
CA GLN A 99 -15.43 7.00 4.62
C GLN A 99 -15.10 5.52 4.70
N THR A 100 -14.69 5.06 5.88
CA THR A 100 -14.41 3.64 6.13
C THR A 100 -15.67 2.81 6.36
N GLY A 101 -16.77 3.45 6.77
CA GLY A 101 -18.00 2.76 7.18
C GLY A 101 -17.94 2.26 8.63
N LEU A 102 -16.78 2.39 9.28
CA LEU A 102 -16.60 2.02 10.67
C LEU A 102 -16.84 3.24 11.55
N LYS A 103 -17.89 3.19 12.36
CA LYS A 103 -18.26 4.28 13.29
C LYS A 103 -17.07 4.76 14.11
N ALA A 104 -16.28 3.85 14.66
CA ALA A 104 -15.14 4.21 15.51
C ALA A 104 -14.05 4.98 14.74
N VAL A 105 -13.78 4.61 13.48
CA VAL A 105 -12.78 5.30 12.66
C VAL A 105 -13.34 6.62 12.15
N ASP A 106 -14.49 6.61 11.47
CA ASP A 106 -15.07 7.81 10.83
C ASP A 106 -15.44 8.92 11.84
N SER A 107 -15.67 8.58 13.11
CA SER A 107 -15.90 9.56 14.18
C SER A 107 -14.62 9.99 14.91
N LEU A 108 -13.77 9.06 15.38
CA LEU A 108 -12.66 9.37 16.28
C LEU A 108 -11.34 9.65 15.55
N VAL A 109 -11.15 9.02 14.38
CA VAL A 109 -9.90 9.08 13.60
C VAL A 109 -10.26 9.19 12.11
N PRO A 110 -10.94 10.28 11.70
CA PRO A 110 -11.46 10.43 10.35
C PRO A 110 -10.32 10.48 9.32
N ILE A 111 -10.54 9.85 8.16
CA ILE A 111 -9.58 9.75 7.08
C ILE A 111 -10.09 10.55 5.88
N GLY A 112 -9.24 11.38 5.29
CA GLY A 112 -9.58 12.19 4.12
C GLY A 112 -8.95 11.68 2.83
N ARG A 113 -9.55 12.07 1.69
CA ARG A 113 -9.04 11.73 0.35
C ARG A 113 -7.67 12.38 0.12
N GLY A 114 -6.64 11.56 -0.04
CA GLY A 114 -5.25 11.99 -0.17
C GLY A 114 -4.44 11.95 1.13
N GLN A 115 -5.04 11.49 2.24
CA GLN A 115 -4.37 11.28 3.53
C GLN A 115 -3.63 9.94 3.56
N ARG A 116 -2.63 9.85 4.44
CA ARG A 116 -1.94 8.60 4.79
C ARG A 116 -2.24 8.26 6.25
N GLU A 117 -3.04 7.23 6.49
CA GLU A 117 -3.46 6.84 7.84
C GLU A 117 -2.92 5.45 8.19
N LEU A 118 -1.98 5.38 9.14
CA LEU A 118 -1.35 4.12 9.56
C LEU A 118 -2.33 3.23 10.31
N ILE A 119 -2.44 1.95 9.96
CA ILE A 119 -3.10 0.94 10.78
C ILE A 119 -2.00 0.12 11.45
N ILE A 120 -1.85 0.26 12.77
CA ILE A 120 -0.77 -0.36 13.53
C ILE A 120 -1.32 -1.17 14.71
N GLY A 121 -0.70 -2.30 14.99
CA GLY A 121 -1.03 -3.13 16.14
C GLY A 121 -0.52 -4.55 15.98
N ASP A 122 -0.72 -5.36 17.01
CA ASP A 122 -0.21 -6.73 17.04
C ASP A 122 -0.94 -7.63 16.03
N ARG A 123 -0.39 -8.82 15.83
CA ARG A 123 -1.06 -9.87 15.06
C ARG A 123 -2.46 -10.14 15.62
N GLN A 124 -3.43 -10.42 14.74
CA GLN A 124 -4.82 -10.77 15.10
C GLN A 124 -5.64 -9.69 15.84
N THR A 125 -5.28 -8.41 15.71
CA THR A 125 -6.01 -7.28 16.33
C THR A 125 -7.11 -6.67 15.43
N GLY A 126 -7.30 -7.17 14.21
CA GLY A 126 -8.32 -6.69 13.26
C GLY A 126 -7.83 -5.71 12.19
N LYS A 127 -6.51 -5.52 12.02
CA LYS A 127 -5.93 -4.59 11.02
C LYS A 127 -6.47 -4.81 9.60
N THR A 128 -6.36 -6.04 9.10
CA THR A 128 -6.87 -6.43 7.78
C THR A 128 -8.39 -6.29 7.68
N ALA A 129 -9.14 -6.55 8.75
CA ALA A 129 -10.60 -6.40 8.76
C ALA A 129 -11.00 -4.93 8.53
N ILE A 130 -10.34 -3.98 9.20
CA ILE A 130 -10.57 -2.54 8.97
C ILE A 130 -10.34 -2.17 7.51
N ALA A 131 -9.26 -2.67 6.90
CA ALA A 131 -8.94 -2.39 5.51
C ALA A 131 -9.97 -3.01 4.53
N ILE A 132 -10.40 -4.24 4.77
CA ILE A 132 -11.44 -4.92 3.96
C ILE A 132 -12.78 -4.19 4.08
N ASP A 133 -13.22 -3.89 5.29
CA ASP A 133 -14.48 -3.18 5.54
C ASP A 133 -14.48 -1.81 4.84
N THR A 134 -13.34 -1.12 4.87
CA THR A 134 -13.14 0.14 4.15
C THR A 134 -13.37 -0.04 2.64
N ILE A 135 -12.78 -1.08 2.02
CA ILE A 135 -13.00 -1.37 0.59
C ILE A 135 -14.47 -1.69 0.31
N LEU A 136 -15.08 -2.54 1.13
CA LEU A 136 -16.48 -2.98 0.95
C LEU A 136 -17.46 -1.79 1.07
N ASN A 137 -17.22 -0.87 2.01
CA ASN A 137 -18.04 0.33 2.17
C ASN A 137 -18.07 1.21 0.91
N GLN A 138 -17.00 1.21 0.10
CA GLN A 138 -16.94 2.02 -1.11
C GLN A 138 -17.97 1.59 -2.15
N LYS A 139 -18.48 0.36 -2.14
CA LYS A 139 -19.54 -0.05 -3.06
C LYS A 139 -20.76 0.85 -2.95
N GLN A 140 -21.22 1.11 -1.72
CA GLN A 140 -22.38 1.97 -1.49
C GLN A 140 -22.05 3.42 -1.88
N MET A 141 -20.85 3.89 -1.61
CA MET A 141 -20.41 5.24 -1.99
C MET A 141 -20.34 5.41 -3.51
N ASN A 142 -19.69 4.48 -4.20
CA ASN A 142 -19.51 4.45 -5.66
C ASN A 142 -20.86 4.29 -6.39
N SER A 143 -21.83 3.57 -5.82
CA SER A 143 -23.18 3.45 -6.38
C SER A 143 -23.95 4.79 -6.44
N ARG A 144 -23.53 5.78 -5.64
CA ARG A 144 -24.10 7.13 -5.61
C ARG A 144 -23.31 8.12 -6.47
N SER A 145 -22.14 7.72 -6.96
CA SER A 145 -21.28 8.55 -7.81
C SER A 145 -21.95 8.77 -9.16
N THR A 146 -21.98 10.03 -9.59
CA THR A 146 -22.53 10.46 -10.87
C THR A 146 -21.47 10.57 -11.96
N SER A 147 -20.20 10.55 -11.55
CA SER A 147 -19.02 10.67 -12.41
C SER A 147 -17.86 9.85 -11.88
N GLU A 148 -16.92 9.49 -12.75
CA GLU A 148 -15.71 8.74 -12.37
C GLU A 148 -14.79 9.52 -11.44
N SER A 149 -14.87 10.86 -11.46
CA SER A 149 -14.17 11.74 -10.53
C SER A 149 -14.73 11.68 -9.11
N GLU A 150 -15.87 11.02 -8.87
CA GLU A 150 -16.40 10.82 -7.52
C GLU A 150 -16.10 9.41 -6.97
N THR A 151 -15.93 8.45 -7.87
CA THR A 151 -15.64 7.04 -7.60
C THR A 151 -14.29 6.87 -6.90
N LEU A 152 -14.25 6.02 -5.87
CA LEU A 152 -13.04 5.61 -5.19
C LEU A 152 -12.63 4.20 -5.63
N TYR A 153 -11.54 4.12 -6.39
CA TYR A 153 -10.94 2.86 -6.85
C TYR A 153 -9.98 2.32 -5.79
N CYS A 154 -10.02 1.02 -5.52
CA CYS A 154 -9.25 0.42 -4.44
C CYS A 154 -8.06 -0.38 -4.98
N VAL A 155 -6.93 -0.34 -4.29
CA VAL A 155 -5.76 -1.17 -4.56
C VAL A 155 -5.35 -1.85 -3.26
N TYR A 156 -5.36 -3.18 -3.23
CA TYR A 156 -4.91 -3.94 -2.08
C TYR A 156 -3.57 -4.62 -2.40
N VAL A 157 -2.53 -4.30 -1.65
CA VAL A 157 -1.21 -4.90 -1.80
C VAL A 157 -0.97 -5.89 -0.66
N ALA A 158 -1.01 -7.18 -0.96
CA ALA A 158 -0.69 -8.26 -0.03
C ALA A 158 0.82 -8.58 -0.10
N ILE A 159 1.53 -8.36 1.01
CA ILE A 159 2.99 -8.46 1.10
C ILE A 159 3.34 -9.53 2.13
N GLY A 160 4.01 -10.60 1.70
CA GLY A 160 4.40 -11.72 2.55
C GLY A 160 3.22 -12.45 3.22
N GLN A 161 2.00 -12.29 2.70
CA GLN A 161 0.82 -12.99 3.18
C GLN A 161 0.79 -14.44 2.65
N LYS A 162 0.07 -15.34 3.33
CA LYS A 162 -0.13 -16.70 2.82
C LYS A 162 -1.03 -16.66 1.58
N ARG A 163 -0.74 -17.49 0.57
CA ARG A 163 -1.59 -17.64 -0.64
C ARG A 163 -3.06 -17.92 -0.29
N SER A 164 -3.32 -18.77 0.70
CA SER A 164 -4.67 -19.07 1.18
C SER A 164 -5.41 -17.84 1.72
N THR A 165 -4.69 -16.96 2.44
CA THR A 165 -5.26 -15.71 2.98
C THR A 165 -5.58 -14.73 1.86
N VAL A 166 -4.72 -14.63 0.84
CA VAL A 166 -5.01 -13.81 -0.35
C VAL A 166 -6.21 -14.36 -1.13
N ALA A 167 -6.31 -15.68 -1.30
CA ALA A 167 -7.46 -16.30 -1.96
C ALA A 167 -8.77 -16.03 -1.20
N GLN A 168 -8.77 -16.12 0.13
CA GLN A 168 -9.91 -15.77 0.97
C GLN A 168 -10.29 -14.29 0.81
N LEU A 169 -9.30 -13.39 0.77
CA LEU A 169 -9.54 -11.96 0.51
C LEU A 169 -10.20 -11.73 -0.85
N VAL A 170 -9.68 -12.35 -1.92
CA VAL A 170 -10.26 -12.28 -3.26
C VAL A 170 -11.72 -12.73 -3.24
N GLN A 171 -12.00 -13.84 -2.54
CA GLN A 171 -13.36 -14.36 -2.40
C GLN A 171 -14.28 -13.36 -1.68
N ILE A 172 -13.86 -12.83 -0.52
CA ILE A 172 -14.64 -11.83 0.24
C ILE A 172 -14.95 -10.60 -0.61
N LEU A 173 -13.95 -10.08 -1.34
CA LEU A 173 -14.16 -8.93 -2.22
C LEU A 173 -15.04 -9.28 -3.43
N SER A 174 -14.98 -10.52 -3.92
CA SER A 174 -15.87 -10.98 -5.00
C SER A 174 -17.31 -11.08 -4.53
N GLU A 175 -17.56 -11.72 -3.39
CA GLU A 175 -18.89 -11.86 -2.78
C GLU A 175 -19.49 -10.50 -2.39
N GLY A 176 -18.64 -9.55 -2.01
CA GLY A 176 -19.02 -8.16 -1.77
C GLY A 176 -19.31 -7.35 -3.04
N ASN A 177 -19.04 -7.87 -4.25
CA ASN A 177 -18.94 -7.10 -5.51
C ASN A 177 -18.00 -5.89 -5.40
N ALA A 178 -16.93 -6.03 -4.64
CA ALA A 178 -15.89 -5.01 -4.48
C ALA A 178 -14.74 -5.17 -5.47
N LEU A 179 -14.59 -6.36 -6.08
CA LEU A 179 -13.58 -6.59 -7.11
C LEU A 179 -13.75 -5.66 -8.33
N GLU A 180 -14.98 -5.28 -8.69
CA GLU A 180 -15.27 -4.43 -9.86
C GLU A 180 -14.54 -3.09 -9.85
N TYR A 181 -14.23 -2.56 -8.67
CA TYR A 181 -13.50 -1.31 -8.49
C TYR A 181 -12.18 -1.52 -7.74
N SER A 182 -11.70 -2.75 -7.61
CA SER A 182 -10.48 -3.08 -6.87
C SER A 182 -9.42 -3.77 -7.72
N ILE A 183 -8.15 -3.47 -7.45
CA ILE A 183 -6.97 -4.16 -7.98
C ILE A 183 -6.30 -4.88 -6.81
N LEU A 184 -5.95 -6.16 -6.98
CA LEU A 184 -5.18 -6.88 -5.98
C LEU A 184 -3.77 -7.17 -6.49
N VAL A 185 -2.76 -6.71 -5.75
CA VAL A 185 -1.35 -7.01 -5.99
C VAL A 185 -0.89 -7.98 -4.92
N ALA A 186 -0.42 -9.17 -5.31
CA ALA A 186 -0.01 -10.20 -4.37
C ALA A 186 1.47 -10.57 -4.57
N ALA A 187 2.27 -10.32 -3.55
CA ALA A 187 3.60 -10.91 -3.38
C ALA A 187 3.57 -11.68 -2.06
N THR A 188 3.27 -12.97 -2.16
CA THR A 188 2.99 -13.86 -1.03
C THR A 188 4.28 -14.33 -0.34
N ALA A 189 4.14 -14.98 0.82
CA ALA A 189 5.27 -15.50 1.59
C ALA A 189 6.15 -16.51 0.83
N SER A 190 5.60 -17.19 -0.17
CA SER A 190 6.33 -18.13 -1.03
C SER A 190 7.08 -17.45 -2.17
N ASP A 191 6.79 -16.19 -2.44
CA ASP A 191 7.38 -15.45 -3.55
C ASP A 191 8.70 -14.81 -3.08
N PRO A 192 9.69 -14.67 -3.98
CA PRO A 192 11.02 -14.21 -3.59
C PRO A 192 10.98 -12.78 -3.00
N ALA A 193 11.90 -12.49 -2.08
CA ALA A 193 11.98 -11.19 -1.38
C ALA A 193 11.92 -9.96 -2.31
N PRO A 194 12.49 -9.99 -3.53
CA PRO A 194 12.39 -8.87 -4.46
C PRO A 194 10.98 -8.54 -4.94
N LEU A 195 10.12 -9.55 -5.11
CA LEU A 195 8.71 -9.30 -5.43
C LEU A 195 7.97 -8.68 -4.25
N GLN A 196 8.24 -9.15 -3.03
CA GLN A 196 7.65 -8.59 -1.81
C GLN A 196 8.11 -7.14 -1.57
N PHE A 197 9.37 -6.84 -1.88
CA PHE A 197 9.92 -5.47 -1.86
C PHE A 197 9.24 -4.57 -2.90
N LEU A 198 9.01 -5.07 -4.11
CA LEU A 198 8.53 -4.29 -5.25
C LEU A 198 7.02 -4.06 -5.23
N ALA A 199 6.22 -5.02 -4.74
CA ALA A 199 4.77 -5.00 -4.82
C ALA A 199 4.10 -3.70 -4.33
N PRO A 200 4.56 -3.05 -3.24
CA PRO A 200 4.00 -1.77 -2.81
C PRO A 200 4.21 -0.64 -3.82
N TYR A 201 5.37 -0.60 -4.49
CA TYR A 201 5.65 0.38 -5.54
C TYR A 201 4.80 0.11 -6.79
N SER A 202 4.61 -1.16 -7.15
CA SER A 202 3.75 -1.58 -8.25
C SER A 202 2.29 -1.21 -8.01
N GLY A 203 1.75 -1.54 -6.83
CA GLY A 203 0.40 -1.13 -6.44
C GLY A 203 0.25 0.38 -6.39
N CYS A 204 1.27 1.10 -5.90
CA CYS A 204 1.26 2.56 -5.90
C CYS A 204 1.17 3.12 -7.33
N ALA A 205 1.95 2.60 -8.29
CA ALA A 205 1.87 3.05 -9.69
C ALA A 205 0.50 2.78 -10.32
N MET A 206 -0.15 1.67 -9.96
CA MET A 206 -1.53 1.37 -10.38
C MET A 206 -2.54 2.35 -9.76
N GLY A 207 -2.37 2.72 -8.49
CA GLY A 207 -3.21 3.72 -7.82
C GLY A 207 -3.00 5.14 -8.36
N GLU A 208 -1.77 5.49 -8.73
CA GLU A 208 -1.42 6.79 -9.31
C GLU A 208 -2.07 7.04 -10.66
N TYR A 209 -2.38 5.99 -11.43
CA TYR A 209 -3.19 6.11 -12.63
C TYR A 209 -4.49 6.88 -12.35
N PHE A 210 -5.21 6.50 -11.30
CA PHE A 210 -6.46 7.16 -10.94
C PHE A 210 -6.23 8.59 -10.46
N ARG A 211 -5.25 8.79 -9.55
CA ARG A 211 -4.87 10.11 -9.02
C ARG A 211 -4.56 11.10 -10.13
N ASP A 212 -3.76 10.69 -11.12
CA ASP A 212 -3.25 11.57 -12.17
C ASP A 212 -4.27 11.82 -13.29
N ASN A 213 -5.32 11.00 -13.38
CA ASN A 213 -6.42 11.17 -14.33
C ASN A 213 -7.68 11.75 -13.65
N GLY A 214 -7.51 12.53 -12.58
CA GLY A 214 -8.60 13.25 -11.90
C GLY A 214 -9.61 12.37 -11.15
N MET A 215 -9.27 11.11 -10.92
CA MET A 215 -10.05 10.15 -10.14
C MET A 215 -9.46 10.01 -8.72
N HIS A 216 -10.15 9.24 -7.88
CA HIS A 216 -9.70 8.95 -6.53
C HIS A 216 -9.34 7.49 -6.35
N ALA A 217 -8.24 7.23 -5.65
CA ALA A 217 -7.84 5.90 -5.26
C ALA A 217 -7.61 5.77 -3.75
N LEU A 218 -7.84 4.56 -3.27
CA LEU A 218 -7.45 4.06 -1.96
C LEU A 218 -6.43 2.95 -2.16
N ILE A 219 -5.28 3.02 -1.49
CA ILE A 219 -4.29 1.94 -1.49
C ILE A 219 -4.05 1.43 -0.07
N ILE A 220 -4.07 0.11 0.09
CA ILE A 220 -3.77 -0.59 1.34
C ILE A 220 -2.48 -1.38 1.15
N TYR A 221 -1.55 -1.26 2.10
CA TYR A 221 -0.31 -2.04 2.11
C TYR A 221 -0.31 -3.00 3.30
N ASP A 222 -0.55 -4.29 3.07
CA ASP A 222 -0.69 -5.33 4.11
C ASP A 222 0.38 -6.44 3.99
N ASP A 223 1.58 -6.28 4.58
CA ASP A 223 1.99 -5.14 5.41
C ASP A 223 3.41 -4.62 5.12
N LEU A 224 3.66 -3.36 5.48
CA LEU A 224 4.95 -2.71 5.25
C LEU A 224 6.05 -3.23 6.18
N SER A 225 5.69 -3.94 7.27
CA SER A 225 6.69 -4.60 8.12
C SER A 225 7.38 -5.73 7.34
N LYS A 226 6.59 -6.52 6.60
CA LYS A 226 7.09 -7.57 5.70
C LYS A 226 7.85 -7.00 4.50
N GLN A 227 7.43 -5.84 3.95
CA GLN A 227 8.22 -5.15 2.92
C GLN A 227 9.63 -4.78 3.43
N ALA A 228 9.72 -4.19 4.62
CA ALA A 228 11.00 -3.83 5.23
C ALA A 228 11.88 -5.07 5.49
N VAL A 229 11.30 -6.19 5.92
CA VAL A 229 12.02 -7.46 6.09
C VAL A 229 12.56 -7.98 4.75
N ALA A 230 11.77 -7.93 3.67
CA ALA A 230 12.22 -8.29 2.33
C ALA A 230 13.39 -7.38 1.87
N TYR A 231 13.28 -6.07 2.11
CA TYR A 231 14.36 -5.13 1.77
C TYR A 231 15.64 -5.39 2.56
N ARG A 232 15.51 -5.75 3.85
CA ARG A 232 16.62 -6.16 4.71
C ARG A 232 17.32 -7.39 4.14
N GLN A 233 16.56 -8.43 3.77
CA GLN A 233 17.13 -9.64 3.18
C GLN A 233 17.91 -9.33 1.90
N MET A 234 17.34 -8.54 0.99
CA MET A 234 18.01 -8.12 -0.23
C MET A 234 19.30 -7.35 0.05
N SER A 235 19.25 -6.40 0.99
CA SER A 235 20.39 -5.53 1.31
C SER A 235 21.57 -6.31 1.90
N LEU A 236 21.28 -7.27 2.79
CA LEU A 236 22.29 -8.13 3.40
C LEU A 236 22.93 -9.08 2.37
N LEU A 237 22.15 -9.64 1.45
CA LEU A 237 22.68 -10.48 0.36
C LEU A 237 23.57 -9.69 -0.60
N LEU A 238 23.24 -8.41 -0.82
CA LEU A 238 24.07 -7.46 -1.57
C LEU A 238 25.26 -6.91 -0.77
N ARG A 239 25.53 -7.46 0.43
CA ARG A 239 26.61 -7.05 1.34
C ARG A 239 26.61 -5.55 1.67
N ARG A 240 25.43 -4.92 1.67
CA ARG A 240 25.30 -3.54 2.16
C ARG A 240 25.46 -3.52 3.67
N PRO A 241 26.14 -2.52 4.25
CA PRO A 241 26.30 -2.40 5.69
C PRO A 241 24.94 -2.34 6.42
N PRO A 242 24.70 -3.18 7.44
CA PRO A 242 23.48 -3.13 8.24
C PRO A 242 23.50 -1.95 9.22
N GLY A 243 22.33 -1.40 9.51
CA GLY A 243 22.08 -0.41 10.55
C GLY A 243 21.33 -1.02 11.75
N ARG A 244 20.48 -0.20 12.40
CA ARG A 244 19.66 -0.60 13.56
C ARG A 244 18.75 -1.79 13.21
N GLU A 245 18.68 -2.77 14.11
CA GLU A 245 17.90 -4.02 13.92
C GLU A 245 18.22 -4.76 12.60
N ALA A 246 19.46 -4.59 12.13
CA ALA A 246 20.01 -5.12 10.88
C ALA A 246 19.33 -4.61 9.59
N PHE A 247 18.43 -3.62 9.67
CA PHE A 247 17.86 -2.99 8.48
C PHE A 247 18.88 -2.11 7.76
N PRO A 248 18.78 -1.90 6.44
CA PRO A 248 19.65 -0.98 5.72
C PRO A 248 19.44 0.47 6.20
N GLY A 249 20.48 1.30 6.08
CA GLY A 249 20.46 2.68 6.57
C GLY A 249 19.39 3.57 5.93
N ASP A 250 18.91 3.21 4.75
CA ASP A 250 17.88 3.91 3.98
C ASP A 250 16.48 3.29 4.10
N VAL A 251 16.22 2.43 5.10
CA VAL A 251 14.89 1.83 5.32
C VAL A 251 13.80 2.87 5.59
N PHE A 252 14.15 4.03 6.16
CA PHE A 252 13.21 5.16 6.25
C PHE A 252 12.83 5.69 4.86
N TYR A 253 13.81 5.81 3.97
CA TYR A 253 13.61 6.28 2.60
C TYR A 253 12.75 5.33 1.76
N LEU A 254 12.80 4.02 2.04
CA LEU A 254 11.92 3.02 1.45
C LEU A 254 10.45 3.42 1.60
N HIS A 255 9.99 3.62 2.84
CA HIS A 255 8.59 3.91 3.12
C HIS A 255 8.24 5.37 2.88
N SER A 256 9.16 6.33 3.09
CA SER A 256 8.84 7.74 2.89
C SER A 256 8.62 8.06 1.42
N ARG A 257 9.47 7.58 0.51
CA ARG A 257 9.28 7.79 -0.94
C ARG A 257 8.04 7.07 -1.49
N LEU A 258 7.63 5.98 -0.85
CA LEU A 258 6.40 5.26 -1.17
C LEU A 258 5.17 6.08 -0.73
N LEU A 259 5.08 6.41 0.56
CA LEU A 259 3.90 7.02 1.14
C LEU A 259 3.73 8.48 0.75
N GLU A 260 4.81 9.22 0.46
CA GLU A 260 4.72 10.60 -0.06
C GLU A 260 4.02 10.70 -1.43
N ARG A 261 3.88 9.58 -2.17
CA ARG A 261 3.12 9.55 -3.43
C ARG A 261 1.60 9.57 -3.21
N ALA A 262 1.13 9.19 -2.03
CA ALA A 262 -0.27 9.36 -1.65
C ALA A 262 -0.53 10.84 -1.31
N ALA A 263 -1.33 11.51 -2.14
CA ALA A 263 -1.60 12.94 -2.03
C ALA A 263 -2.93 13.30 -2.69
N LYS A 264 -3.50 14.45 -2.29
CA LYS A 264 -4.56 15.16 -3.02
C LYS A 264 -3.92 16.16 -3.98
N ARG A 265 -4.19 16.01 -5.28
CA ARG A 265 -3.69 16.90 -6.34
C ARG A 265 -4.43 18.24 -6.31
N SER A 266 -3.76 19.29 -6.77
CA SER A 266 -4.37 20.61 -6.95
C SER A 266 -5.39 20.61 -8.08
N ASP A 267 -6.26 21.62 -8.10
CA ASP A 267 -7.28 21.75 -9.17
C ASP A 267 -6.62 21.91 -10.55
N GLN A 268 -5.45 22.57 -10.61
CA GLN A 268 -4.65 22.71 -11.83
C GLN A 268 -4.03 21.39 -12.32
N THR A 269 -3.91 20.41 -11.44
CA THR A 269 -3.32 19.10 -11.74
C THR A 269 -4.35 17.97 -11.69
N GLY A 270 -5.63 18.31 -11.92
CA GLY A 270 -6.72 17.36 -12.12
C GLY A 270 -7.53 17.02 -10.86
N ALA A 271 -7.17 17.55 -9.68
CA ALA A 271 -7.89 17.34 -8.40
C ALA A 271 -8.07 15.87 -7.94
N GLY A 272 -7.44 14.89 -8.60
CA GLY A 272 -7.49 13.49 -8.16
C GLY A 272 -6.76 13.25 -6.84
N SER A 273 -6.92 12.07 -6.25
CA SER A 273 -6.22 11.73 -5.01
C SER A 273 -5.82 10.27 -4.92
N LEU A 274 -4.78 10.01 -4.14
CA LEU A 274 -4.41 8.67 -3.67
C LEU A 274 -4.34 8.70 -2.14
N THR A 275 -5.23 7.96 -1.49
CA THR A 275 -5.30 7.80 -0.03
C THR A 275 -4.59 6.51 0.35
N ALA A 276 -3.74 6.52 1.36
CA ALA A 276 -2.97 5.32 1.74
C ALA A 276 -3.31 4.85 3.16
N LEU A 277 -3.54 3.55 3.30
CA LEU A 277 -3.66 2.84 4.57
C LEU A 277 -2.51 1.84 4.72
N PRO A 278 -1.30 2.30 5.11
CA PRO A 278 -0.22 1.38 5.42
C PRO A 278 -0.54 0.58 6.67
N VAL A 279 -0.28 -0.73 6.63
CA VAL A 279 -0.38 -1.62 7.78
C VAL A 279 1.01 -1.88 8.34
N ILE A 280 1.14 -1.84 9.67
CA ILE A 280 2.34 -2.25 10.41
C ILE A 280 1.95 -3.26 11.49
N GLU A 281 2.71 -4.36 11.55
CA GLU A 281 2.57 -5.36 12.61
C GLU A 281 3.59 -5.06 13.71
N THR A 282 3.09 -4.79 14.92
CA THR A 282 3.93 -4.68 16.12
C THR A 282 4.15 -6.06 16.75
N GLN A 283 5.18 -6.15 17.59
CA GLN A 283 5.42 -7.31 18.43
C GLN A 283 5.17 -6.90 19.88
N ALA A 284 4.26 -7.60 20.56
CA ALA A 284 3.90 -7.35 21.96
C ALA A 284 3.53 -5.87 22.28
N GLY A 285 2.84 -5.21 21.35
CA GLY A 285 2.38 -3.83 21.49
C GLY A 285 3.50 -2.78 21.37
N ASP A 286 4.73 -3.16 21.01
CA ASP A 286 5.85 -2.23 20.94
C ASP A 286 5.77 -1.31 19.71
N VAL A 287 5.16 -0.14 19.92
CA VAL A 287 5.12 0.95 18.93
C VAL A 287 6.44 1.74 18.85
N SER A 288 7.41 1.46 19.73
CA SER A 288 8.72 2.11 19.76
C SER A 288 9.80 1.38 18.95
N ALA A 289 9.46 0.21 18.39
CA ALA A 289 10.32 -0.54 17.49
C ALA A 289 10.70 0.27 16.23
N TYR A 290 11.79 -0.12 15.57
CA TYR A 290 12.40 0.72 14.54
C TYR A 290 11.50 1.00 13.33
N ILE A 291 10.78 0.00 12.81
CA ILE A 291 9.89 0.22 11.66
C ILE A 291 8.64 1.04 12.03
N PRO A 292 7.90 0.74 13.12
CA PRO A 292 6.84 1.62 13.62
C PRO A 292 7.24 3.08 13.77
N THR A 293 8.36 3.34 14.45
CA THR A 293 8.88 4.70 14.69
C THR A 293 9.29 5.43 13.41
N ASN A 294 9.62 4.71 12.34
CA ASN A 294 9.86 5.29 11.02
C ASN A 294 8.57 5.67 10.29
N VAL A 295 7.51 4.86 10.38
CA VAL A 295 6.27 5.07 9.61
C VAL A 295 5.33 6.08 10.26
N ILE A 296 5.23 6.12 11.59
CA ILE A 296 4.41 7.10 12.34
C ILE A 296 4.68 8.58 11.95
N PRO A 297 5.94 9.04 11.76
CA PRO A 297 6.19 10.42 11.33
C PRO A 297 6.01 10.64 9.82
N ILE A 298 5.93 9.58 9.01
CA ILE A 298 5.68 9.68 7.56
C ILE A 298 4.17 9.82 7.29
N THR A 299 3.33 9.12 8.06
CA THR A 299 1.87 9.17 7.92
C THR A 299 1.29 10.41 8.56
N ASP A 300 0.07 10.78 8.17
CA ASP A 300 -0.69 11.91 8.71
C ASP A 300 -1.41 11.55 10.02
N GLY A 301 -1.49 10.28 10.35
CA GLY A 301 -2.10 9.78 11.56
C GLY A 301 -1.86 8.30 11.76
N GLN A 302 -2.46 7.75 12.80
CA GLN A 302 -2.47 6.34 13.10
C GLN A 302 -3.76 5.89 13.79
N ILE A 303 -4.16 4.66 13.49
CA ILE A 303 -5.18 3.86 14.15
C ILE A 303 -4.42 2.74 14.87
N CYS A 304 -4.24 2.88 16.18
CA CYS A 304 -3.57 1.92 17.03
C CYS A 304 -4.57 0.87 17.52
N LEU A 305 -4.36 -0.39 17.14
CA LEU A 305 -5.17 -1.51 17.58
C LEU A 305 -4.50 -2.26 18.74
N GLU A 306 -5.25 -2.46 19.82
CA GLU A 306 -4.77 -3.12 21.02
C GLU A 306 -5.31 -4.52 21.20
N THR A 307 -4.39 -5.42 21.55
CA THR A 307 -4.68 -6.81 21.86
C THR A 307 -5.63 -6.95 23.05
N GLU A 308 -5.48 -6.13 24.09
CA GLU A 308 -6.34 -6.19 25.28
C GLU A 308 -7.79 -5.79 24.98
N LEU A 309 -8.01 -4.69 24.25
CA LEU A 309 -9.33 -4.26 23.82
C LEU A 309 -10.01 -5.33 22.96
N PHE A 310 -9.24 -5.96 22.05
CA PHE A 310 -9.74 -7.02 21.19
C PHE A 310 -10.20 -8.25 21.98
N TYR A 311 -9.45 -8.66 23.02
CA TYR A 311 -9.81 -9.77 23.89
C TYR A 311 -11.00 -9.47 24.80
N ARG A 312 -11.17 -8.20 25.20
CA ARG A 312 -12.37 -7.74 25.93
C ARG A 312 -13.63 -7.63 25.05
N GLY A 313 -13.52 -7.95 23.76
CA GLY A 313 -14.64 -7.93 22.82
C GLY A 313 -14.94 -6.55 22.22
N ILE A 314 -14.11 -5.55 22.47
CA ILE A 314 -14.25 -4.21 21.88
C ILE A 314 -13.66 -4.27 20.46
N ARG A 315 -14.51 -4.22 19.44
CA ARG A 315 -14.13 -4.35 18.03
C ARG A 315 -14.82 -3.27 17.18
N PRO A 316 -14.08 -2.48 16.39
CA PRO A 316 -12.64 -2.50 16.20
C PRO A 316 -11.88 -2.06 17.48
N ALA A 317 -10.73 -2.68 17.73
CA ALA A 317 -9.98 -2.58 18.99
C ALA A 317 -9.11 -1.31 19.07
N ILE A 318 -9.69 -0.15 18.78
CA ILE A 318 -8.96 1.11 18.63
C ILE A 318 -8.63 1.70 20.01
N ASN A 319 -7.35 1.93 20.29
CA ASN A 319 -6.94 2.77 21.42
C ASN A 319 -7.19 4.25 21.05
N VAL A 320 -8.15 4.87 21.74
CA VAL A 320 -8.60 6.24 21.48
C VAL A 320 -7.51 7.29 21.80
N GLY A 321 -6.68 7.03 22.81
CA GLY A 321 -5.61 7.95 23.24
C GLY A 321 -4.39 7.94 22.32
N LEU A 322 -4.01 6.77 21.79
CA LEU A 322 -2.86 6.62 20.90
C LEU A 322 -3.20 6.88 19.43
N SER A 323 -4.46 6.69 19.03
CA SER A 323 -4.89 6.91 17.66
C SER A 323 -5.15 8.39 17.39
N VAL A 324 -4.75 8.90 16.23
CA VAL A 324 -4.90 10.32 15.86
C VAL A 324 -4.91 10.50 14.36
N SER A 325 -5.73 11.43 13.87
CA SER A 325 -5.69 11.91 12.48
C SER A 325 -5.31 13.39 12.52
N ARG A 326 -4.16 13.78 11.97
CA ARG A 326 -3.69 15.18 12.00
C ARG A 326 -4.45 16.08 11.00
N VAL A 327 -5.10 15.49 10.00
CA VAL A 327 -6.07 16.21 9.14
C VAL A 327 -7.32 16.59 9.95
N GLY A 328 -7.71 15.73 10.90
CA GLY A 328 -8.78 15.98 11.85
C GLY A 328 -10.13 16.28 11.17
N SER A 329 -10.84 17.28 11.68
CA SER A 329 -12.22 17.58 11.24
C SER A 329 -12.35 18.03 9.78
N ALA A 330 -11.25 18.36 9.08
CA ALA A 330 -11.28 18.64 7.64
C ALA A 330 -11.60 17.39 6.81
N ALA A 331 -11.37 16.19 7.37
CA ALA A 331 -11.73 14.91 6.77
C ALA A 331 -13.13 14.42 7.17
N GLN A 332 -13.94 15.23 7.85
CA GLN A 332 -15.28 14.84 8.32
C GLN A 332 -16.39 15.51 7.52
N LEU A 333 -17.52 14.82 7.40
CA LEU A 333 -18.78 15.43 7.00
C LEU A 333 -19.20 16.47 8.04
N LYS A 334 -19.86 17.55 7.58
CA LYS A 334 -20.34 18.63 8.46
C LYS A 334 -21.18 18.11 9.63
N ILE A 335 -22.07 17.14 9.38
CA ILE A 335 -22.92 16.56 10.42
C ILE A 335 -22.11 15.73 11.44
N MET A 336 -21.11 14.95 10.98
CA MET A 336 -20.24 14.17 11.86
C MET A 336 -19.45 15.10 12.79
N LYS A 337 -18.94 16.21 12.26
CA LYS A 337 -18.21 17.22 13.02
C LYS A 337 -19.06 17.84 14.15
N GLN A 338 -20.36 18.03 13.93
CA GLN A 338 -21.26 18.57 14.95
C GLN A 338 -21.55 17.58 16.07
N VAL A 339 -21.65 16.28 15.75
CA VAL A 339 -22.04 15.26 16.73
C VAL A 339 -20.83 14.67 17.48
N CYS A 340 -19.68 14.53 16.83
CA CYS A 340 -18.53 13.79 17.37
C CYS A 340 -17.41 14.67 17.93
N GLY A 341 -17.61 16.00 18.00
CA GLY A 341 -16.56 16.94 18.38
C GLY A 341 -15.95 16.70 19.77
N SER A 342 -16.76 16.27 20.75
CA SER A 342 -16.30 15.98 22.12
C SER A 342 -16.01 14.50 22.39
N SER A 343 -16.52 13.59 21.55
CA SER A 343 -16.54 12.14 21.84
C SER A 343 -15.15 11.54 22.09
N LYS A 344 -14.13 12.00 21.37
CA LYS A 344 -12.76 11.50 21.56
C LYS A 344 -12.18 11.90 22.91
N LEU A 345 -12.46 13.12 23.37
CA LEU A 345 -11.99 13.61 24.66
C LEU A 345 -12.71 12.89 25.79
N GLU A 346 -14.03 12.72 25.68
CA GLU A 346 -14.86 12.01 26.67
C GLU A 346 -14.48 10.54 26.81
N LEU A 347 -14.11 9.86 25.71
CA LEU A 347 -13.67 8.46 25.74
C LEU A 347 -12.23 8.26 26.22
N ALA A 348 -11.43 9.33 26.23
CA ALA A 348 -10.03 9.29 26.69
C ALA A 348 -9.90 9.66 28.18
N GLN A 349 -10.92 10.29 28.77
CA GLN A 349 -11.02 10.62 30.20
C GLN A 349 -11.60 9.46 31.00
#